data_AF-A0A151SYJ7-F1
#
_entry.id   AF-A0A151SYJ7-F1
#
_cell.length_a   1.000
_cell.length_b   1.000
_cell.length_c   1.000
_cell.angle_alpha   90.00
_cell.angle_beta   90.00
_cell.angle_gamma   90.00
#
_symmetry.space_group_name_H-M   'P 1'
#
loop_
_entity.id
_entity.type
_entity.pdbx_description
1 polymer ?
#
loop_
_entity_poly.entity_id
_entity_poly.type
_entity_poly.pdbx_seq_one_letter_code
_entity_poly.pdbx_strand_id
1 'polypeptide(L)' 'MHPNQNLMAARSEPFTDLERYRKLVGKLIFLTITRPDLSFVVGIVSQFMQAPHIDN' A
#
# COMPACT_ATOMS: atom_id res chain seq x y z
N MET A 1 19.89 -10.20 16.07
CA MET A 1 18.49 -10.61 15.92
C MET A 1 17.98 -10.01 14.61
N HIS A 2 17.80 -10.80 13.57
CA HIS A 2 17.21 -10.34 12.30
C HIS A 2 15.73 -10.73 12.30
N PRO A 3 14.79 -9.78 12.45
CA PRO A 3 13.39 -10.12 12.39
C PRO A 3 12.93 -10.15 10.92
N ASN A 4 12.33 -11.26 10.53
CA ASN A 4 11.26 -11.33 9.52
C ASN A 4 11.64 -11.05 8.05
N GLN A 5 12.54 -11.85 7.47
CA GLN A 5 12.71 -11.94 6.00
C GLN A 5 11.78 -12.95 5.32
N ASN A 6 10.82 -13.55 6.04
CA ASN A 6 10.04 -14.69 5.53
C ASN A 6 8.51 -14.46 5.53
N LEU A 7 8.06 -13.27 5.13
CA LEU A 7 6.64 -13.00 4.83
C LEU A 7 6.41 -12.34 3.46
N MET A 8 7.47 -12.10 2.67
CA MET A 8 7.42 -11.45 1.35
C MET A 8 7.36 -12.46 0.18
N ALA A 9 7.39 -13.76 0.46
CA ALA A 9 7.50 -14.81 -0.54
C ALA A 9 6.16 -15.47 -0.94
N ALA A 10 5.02 -14.89 -0.55
CA ALA A 10 3.70 -15.35 -0.95
C ALA A 10 3.19 -14.54 -2.17
N ARG A 11 3.70 -14.90 -3.36
CA ARG A 11 2.89 -15.18 -4.57
C ARG A 11 1.91 -14.12 -5.11
N SER A 12 2.31 -12.85 -5.18
CA SER A 12 1.53 -11.82 -5.88
C SER A 12 2.40 -11.05 -6.87
N GLU A 13 1.94 -10.96 -8.13
CA GLU A 13 2.66 -10.23 -9.18
C GLU A 13 2.90 -8.78 -8.73
N PRO A 14 4.12 -8.25 -8.96
CA PRO A 14 4.42 -6.87 -8.61
C PRO A 14 3.50 -5.94 -9.41
N PHE A 15 2.90 -4.96 -8.73
CA PHE A 15 2.04 -3.99 -9.39
C PHE A 15 2.87 -3.23 -10.46
N THR A 16 2.55 -3.47 -11.73
CA THR A 16 3.39 -3.05 -12.87
C THR A 16 3.49 -1.53 -13.01
N ASP A 17 2.51 -0.79 -12.49
CA ASP A 17 2.38 0.67 -12.65
C ASP A 17 2.52 1.38 -11.29
N LEU A 18 3.74 1.42 -10.76
CA LEU A 18 4.05 2.09 -9.49
C LEU A 18 3.59 3.56 -9.45
N GLU A 19 3.59 4.25 -10.59
CA GLU A 19 3.14 5.63 -10.69
C GLU A 19 1.62 5.74 -10.45
N ARG A 20 0.83 4.86 -11.06
CA ARG A 20 -0.62 4.78 -10.84
C ARG A 20 -0.94 4.45 -9.39
N TYR A 21 -0.20 3.52 -8.77
CA TYR A 21 -0.37 3.20 -7.35
C TYR A 21 -0.08 4.42 -6.47
N ARG A 22 1.05 5.10 -6.69
CA ARG A 22 1.43 6.32 -5.96
C ARG A 22 0.37 7.42 -6.11
N LYS A 23 -0.15 7.62 -7.32
CA LYS A 23 -1.20 8.60 -7.61
C LYS A 23 -2.51 8.26 -6.89
N LEU A 24 -2.87 6.98 -6.80
CA LEU A 24 -4.06 6.53 -6.06
C LEU A 24 -3.92 6.79 -4.56
N VAL A 25 -2.79 6.39 -3.98
CA VAL A 25 -2.53 6.63 -2.55
C VAL A 25 -2.48 8.13 -2.24
N GLY A 26 -1.90 8.96 -3.11
CA GLY A 26 -1.94 10.41 -2.96
C GLY A 26 -3.37 10.98 -2.91
N LYS A 27 -4.26 10.48 -3.77
CA LYS A 27 -5.69 10.84 -3.72
C LYS A 27 -6.37 10.36 -2.44
N LEU A 28 -6.03 9.15 -1.96
CA LEU A 28 -6.56 8.61 -0.72
C LEU A 28 -6.11 9.43 0.50
N ILE A 29 -4.84 9.83 0.56
CA ILE A 29 -4.31 10.71 1.60
C ILE A 29 -5.07 12.04 1.58
N PHE A 30 -5.26 12.65 0.41
CA PHE A 30 -6.06 13.86 0.29
C PHE A 30 -7.51 13.66 0.79
N LEU A 31 -8.12 12.52 0.50
CA LEU A 31 -9.48 12.19 0.95
C LEU A 31 -9.57 12.06 2.48
N THR A 32 -8.51 11.64 3.16
CA THR A 32 -8.52 11.55 4.64
C THR A 32 -8.70 12.91 5.33
N ILE A 33 -8.35 14.01 4.65
CA ILE A 33 -8.51 15.37 5.17
C ILE A 33 -9.99 15.69 5.43
N THR A 34 -10.89 15.22 4.56
CA THR A 34 -12.34 15.44 4.69
C THR A 34 -13.09 14.23 5.23
N ARG A 35 -12.45 13.05 5.24
CA ARG A 35 -13.01 11.78 5.75
C ARG A 35 -11.99 11.04 6.62
N PRO A 36 -11.80 11.47 7.89
CA PRO A 36 -10.84 10.86 8.80
C PRO A 36 -11.15 9.40 9.13
N ASP A 37 -12.40 8.96 8.97
CA ASP A 37 -12.80 7.55 9.09
C ASP A 37 -12.01 6.59 8.18
N LEU A 38 -11.44 7.10 7.08
CA LEU A 38 -10.66 6.30 6.14
C LEU A 38 -9.15 6.31 6.46
N SER A 39 -8.68 7.12 7.41
CA SER A 39 -7.25 7.24 7.74
C SER A 39 -6.61 5.91 8.11
N PHE A 40 -7.35 5.03 8.80
CA PHE A 40 -6.83 3.72 9.16
C PHE A 40 -6.54 2.86 7.92
N VAL A 41 -7.51 2.75 7.01
CA VAL A 41 -7.36 1.97 5.78
C VAL A 41 -6.27 2.57 4.88
N VAL A 42 -6.21 3.90 4.76
CA VAL A 42 -5.18 4.58 3.97
C VAL A 42 -3.78 4.38 4.56
N GLY A 43 -3.65 4.32 5.89
CA GLY A 43 -2.39 3.98 6.56
C GLY A 43 -1.87 2.59 6.18
N ILE A 44 -2.76 1.59 6.16
CA ILE A 44 -2.42 0.23 5.73
C ILE A 44 -1.97 0.21 4.27
N VAL A 45 -2.73 0.84 3.37
CA VAL A 45 -2.37 0.91 1.94
C VAL A 45 -1.04 1.62 1.71
N SER A 46 -0.75 2.67 2.49
CA SER A 46 0.53 3.39 2.41
C SER A 46 1.74 2.55 2.84
N GLN A 47 1.54 1.52 3.68
CA GLN A 47 2.62 0.60 4.07
C GLN A 47 3.13 -0.24 2.89
N PHE A 48 2.27 -0.53 1.91
CA PHE A 48 2.60 -1.29 0.71
C PHE A 48 3.12 -0.42 -0.45
N MET A 49 3.41 0.87 -0.22
CA MET A 49 4.01 1.78 -1.22
C MET A 49 5.37 1.32 -1.76
N GLN A 50 6.16 0.63 -0.95
CA GLN A 50 7.53 0.22 -1.32
C GLN A 50 7.54 -1.07 -2.16
N ALA A 51 6.56 -1.94 -1.95
CA ALA A 51 6.39 -3.20 -2.68
C ALA A 51 4.89 -3.49 -2.82
N PRO A 52 4.20 -2.84 -3.77
CA PRO A 52 2.79 -3.10 -4.00
C PRO A 52 2.63 -4.45 -4.68
N HIS A 53 1.85 -5.32 -4.04
CA HIS A 53 1.53 -6.66 -4.51
C HIS A 53 0.06 -6.71 -4.94
N ILE A 54 -0.25 -7.36 -6.05
CA ILE A 54 -1.62 -7.60 -6.48
C ILE A 54 -2.17 -8.80 -5.68
N ASP A 55 -3.04 -8.55 -4.72
CA ASP A 55 -3.82 -9.60 -4.05
C ASP A 55 -4.77 -10.23 -5.08
N ASN A 56 -4.74 -11.57 -5.22
CA ASN A 56 -5.54 -12.34 -6.19
C ASN A 56 -6.66 -13.12 -5.50
#